data_AF-A0A382H0J9-F1
#
_entry.id   AF-A0A382H0J9-F1
#
_cell.length_a   1.000
_cell.length_b   1.000
_cell.length_c   1.000
_cell.angle_alpha   90.00
_cell.angle_beta   90.00
_cell.angle_gamma   90.00
#
_symmetry.space_group_name_H-M   'P 1'
#
loop_
_entity.id
_entity.type
_entity.pdbx_description
1 polymer ?
#
loop_
_entity_poly.entity_id
_entity_poly.type
_entity_poly.pdbx_seq_one_letter_code
_entity_poly.pdbx_strand_id
1 'polypeptide(L)' 'MTGQRLGIGSDFPEITLTDIDNNSITIPDDIKTRYCILLFIRGAW' A
#
# COMPACT_ATOMS: atom_id res chain seq x y z
N MET A 1 -16.57 10.57 -5.51
CA MET A 1 -15.95 9.33 -6.03
C MET A 1 -16.08 8.29 -4.93
N THR A 2 -16.95 7.30 -5.12
CA THR A 2 -17.28 6.31 -4.08
C THR A 2 -16.11 5.34 -3.97
N GLY A 3 -15.44 5.28 -2.82
CA GLY A 3 -14.30 4.40 -2.61
C GLY A 3 -14.71 2.93 -2.74
N GLN A 4 -14.24 2.25 -3.78
CA GLN A 4 -14.39 0.80 -3.88
C GLN A 4 -13.50 0.13 -2.83
N ARG A 5 -14.10 -0.72 -2.00
CA ARG A 5 -13.38 -1.57 -1.06
C ARG A 5 -12.74 -2.72 -1.84
N LEU A 6 -11.46 -2.98 -1.59
CA LEU A 6 -10.79 -4.15 -2.15
C LEU A 6 -11.45 -5.44 -1.64
N GLY A 7 -11.68 -6.37 -2.56
CA GLY A 7 -12.25 -7.68 -2.29
C GLY A 7 -11.15 -8.72 -2.04
N ILE A 8 -11.52 -9.88 -1.50
CA ILE A 8 -10.57 -11.00 -1.42
C ILE A 8 -10.30 -11.49 -2.85
N GLY A 9 -9.02 -11.61 -3.21
CA GLY A 9 -8.58 -12.08 -4.52
C GLY A 9 -8.66 -11.05 -5.64
N SER A 10 -9.10 -9.81 -5.37
CA SER A 10 -8.96 -8.73 -6.34
C SER A 10 -7.50 -8.34 -6.50
N ASP A 11 -7.11 -7.91 -7.71
CA ASP A 11 -5.80 -7.30 -7.93
C ASP A 11 -5.61 -6.11 -6.98
N PHE A 12 -4.42 -6.02 -6.41
CA PHE A 12 -4.07 -4.89 -5.57
C PHE A 12 -3.76 -3.68 -6.47
N PRO A 13 -4.33 -2.50 -6.20
CA PRO A 13 -4.09 -1.31 -7.01
C PRO A 13 -2.65 -0.83 -6.84
N GLU A 14 -2.11 -0.22 -7.89
CA GLU A 14 -0.84 0.48 -7.79
C GLU A 14 -1.00 1.70 -6.86
N ILE A 15 -0.18 1.77 -5.81
CA ILE A 15 -0.12 2.92 -4.91
C ILE A 15 1.33 3.33 -4.68
N THR A 16 1.58 4.64 -4.60
CA THR A 16 2.87 5.18 -4.18
C THR A 16 2.72 5.83 -2.82
N LEU A 17 3.58 5.46 -1.88
CA LEU A 17 3.67 6.05 -0.55
C LEU A 17 5.02 6.74 -0.42
N THR A 18 5.04 7.89 0.24
CA THR A 18 6.26 8.62 0.58
C THR A 18 6.52 8.49 2.08
N ASP A 19 7.74 8.16 2.46
CA ASP A 19 8.16 8.11 3.86
C ASP A 19 8.58 9.50 4.39
N ILE A 20 9.01 9.55 5.65
CA ILE A 20 9.43 10.80 6.31
C ILE A 20 10.74 11.38 5.75
N ASP A 21 11.52 10.58 5.02
CA ASP A 21 12.79 10.95 4.41
C ASP A 21 12.60 11.32 2.92
N ASN A 22 11.35 11.44 2.45
CA ASN A 22 10.96 11.66 1.05
C ASN A 22 11.35 10.52 0.08
N ASN A 23 11.63 9.32 0.58
CA ASN A 23 11.73 8.17 -0.31
C ASN A 23 10.33 7.73 -0.73
N SER A 24 10.21 7.30 -1.98
CA SER A 24 8.97 6.74 -2.52
C SER A 24 9.06 5.23 -2.61
N ILE A 25 7.96 4.55 -2.28
CA ILE A 25 7.75 3.12 -2.54
C ILE A 25 6.45 2.96 -3.32
N THR A 26 6.52 2.28 -4.47
CA THR A 26 5.38 1.91 -5.29
C THR A 26 5.03 0.44 -5.06
N ILE A 27 3.81 0.17 -4.64
CA ILE A 27 3.30 -1.18 -4.37
C ILE A 27 2.28 -1.51 -5.45
N PRO A 28 2.34 -2.70 -6.09
CA PRO A 28 3.21 -3.84 -5.75
C PRO A 28 4.62 -3.81 -6.36
N ASP A 29 4.92 -2.89 -7.27
CA ASP A 29 6.10 -2.91 -8.15
C ASP A 29 7.46 -3.02 -7.44
N ASP A 30 7.64 -2.32 -6.32
CA ASP A 30 8.90 -2.29 -5.57
C ASP A 30 9.03 -3.43 -4.53
N ILE A 31 7.99 -4.26 -4.37
CA ILE A 31 8.00 -5.37 -3.42
C ILE A 31 8.79 -6.55 -4.00
N LYS A 32 9.95 -6.84 -3.40
CA LYS A 32 10.86 -7.92 -3.81
C LYS A 32 10.48 -9.31 -3.26
N THR A 33 9.27 -9.46 -2.73
CA THR A 33 8.76 -10.69 -2.11
C THR A 33 7.42 -11.09 -2.71
N ARG A 34 7.09 -12.38 -2.62
CA ARG A 34 5.82 -12.90 -3.14
C ARG A 34 4.59 -12.36 -2.40
N TYR A 35 4.75 -11.96 -1.14
CA TYR A 35 3.67 -11.52 -0.26
C TYR A 35 4.08 -10.23 0.46
N CYS A 36 3.10 -9.35 0.68
CA CYS A 36 3.23 -8.08 1.40
C CYS A 36 2.04 -7.92 2.36
N ILE A 37 2.27 -7.36 3.55
CA ILE A 37 1.22 -7.00 4.50
C ILE A 37 1.26 -5.48 4.66
N LEU A 38 0.18 -4.79 4.27
CA LEU A 38 0.02 -3.36 4.50
C LEU A 38 -0.81 -3.15 5.77
N LEU A 39 -0.21 -2.51 6.78
CA LEU A 39 -0.86 -2.18 8.04
C LEU A 39 -1.00 -0.67 8.16
N PHE A 40 -2.24 -0.17 8.07
CA PHE A 40 -2.55 1.24 8.33
C PHE A 40 -2.85 1.42 9.82
N ILE A 41 -1.95 2.07 10.54
CA ILE A 41 -2.17 2.43 11.95
C ILE A 41 -2.63 3.88 12.00
N ARG A 42 -3.80 4.12 12.59
CA ARG A 42 -4.28 5.47 12.91
C ARG A 42 -4.00 5.74 14.37
N GLY A 43 -3.11 6.69 14.65
CA GLY A 43 -2.71 7.05 16.01
C GLY A 43 -1.44 6.30 16.44
N ALA A 44 -0.29 6.81 16.01
CA ALA A 44 0.97 6.66 16.71
C ALA A 44 1.37 8.08 17.11
N TRP A 45 1.60 8.29 18.40
CA TRP A 45 1.94 9.58 19.00
C TRP A 45 3.40 9.94 18.67
#